data_AF-A0A1V1TVJ8-F1
#
_entry.id   AF-A0A1V1TVJ8-F1
#
_cell.length_a   1.000
_cell.length_b   1.000
_cell.length_c   1.000
_cell.angle_alpha   90.00
_cell.angle_beta   90.00
_cell.angle_gamma   90.00
#
_symmetry.space_group_name_H-M   'P 1'
#
loop_
_entity.id
_entity.type
_entity.pdbx_description
1 polymer ?
#
loop_
_entity_poly.entity_id
_entity_poly.type
_entity_poly.pdbx_seq_one_letter_code
_entity_poly.pdbx_strand_id
1 'polypeptide(L)'
;MWVGSGAIGIFTKANGLSWYYNEQSGRTGGPLVPSLKGICLLDPLEKSLRGFVDLNIRRAEATKPYLKLFRDNNLDAILMPGAPHTAVPHDTWTTASFNGLWNYLDYPTIVIPVDKVREEDAIDDVSSAKFGEVDAKCYSLYTGPGA
;
A
#
# COMPACT_ATOMS: atom_id res chain seq x y z
N MET A 1 -12.60 12.21 15.54
CA MET A 1 -12.29 11.05 16.40
C MET A 1 -12.43 9.82 15.53
N TRP A 2 -11.33 9.18 15.12
CA TRP A 2 -11.38 7.89 14.44
C TRP A 2 -10.60 6.90 15.30
N VAL A 3 -11.34 6.00 15.95
CA VAL A 3 -10.77 4.81 16.56
C VAL A 3 -10.65 3.81 15.43
N GLY A 4 -9.48 3.76 14.80
CA GLY A 4 -9.18 2.77 13.77
C GLY A 4 -9.08 1.40 14.42
N SER A 5 -10.21 0.70 14.49
CA SER A 5 -10.27 -0.72 14.79
C SER A 5 -9.26 -1.45 13.93
N GLY A 6 -8.35 -2.18 14.57
CA GLY A 6 -7.38 -3.04 13.90
C GLY A 6 -8.11 -4.03 13.00
N ALA A 7 -8.05 -3.79 11.70
CA ALA A 7 -8.18 -4.85 10.73
C ALA A 7 -6.74 -5.31 10.44
N ILE A 8 -6.39 -6.50 10.94
CA ILE A 8 -5.55 -7.41 10.16
C ILE A 8 -6.38 -7.71 8.91
N GLY A 9 -6.38 -6.78 7.97
CA GLY A 9 -6.76 -7.05 6.61
C GLY A 9 -5.60 -7.85 6.06
N ILE A 10 -5.78 -9.16 5.98
CA ILE A 10 -4.98 -9.97 5.06
C ILE A 10 -5.29 -9.40 3.67
N PHE A 11 -4.57 -8.34 3.28
CA PHE A 11 -4.35 -8.02 1.88
C PHE A 11 -3.35 -9.08 1.39
N THR A 12 -3.77 -10.34 1.39
CA THR A 12 -3.25 -11.25 0.40
C THR A 12 -3.40 -10.49 -0.91
N LYS A 13 -2.28 -10.21 -1.59
CA LYS A 13 -2.24 -9.99 -3.03
C LYS A 13 -2.72 -11.28 -3.73
N ALA A 14 -3.90 -11.77 -3.34
CA ALA A 14 -4.73 -12.72 -4.04
C ALA A 14 -5.64 -11.93 -4.98
N ASN A 15 -4.99 -11.07 -5.77
CA ASN A 15 -5.18 -10.68 -7.16
C ASN A 15 -6.02 -11.61 -8.08
N GLY A 16 -6.43 -12.78 -7.61
CA GLY A 16 -7.33 -13.71 -8.29
C GLY A 16 -8.81 -13.32 -8.21
N LEU A 17 -9.19 -12.12 -7.74
CA LEU A 17 -10.59 -11.69 -7.64
C LEU A 17 -10.97 -10.47 -8.50
N SER A 18 -10.02 -9.83 -9.22
CA SER A 18 -10.31 -8.69 -10.12
C SER A 18 -11.46 -8.99 -11.11
N TRP A 19 -11.42 -10.20 -11.71
CA TRP A 19 -12.48 -10.66 -12.61
C TRP A 19 -13.81 -10.83 -11.89
N TYR A 20 -13.80 -11.31 -10.64
CA TYR A 20 -15.00 -11.51 -9.83
C TYR A 20 -15.64 -10.16 -9.48
N TYR A 21 -14.84 -9.15 -9.11
CA TYR A 21 -15.34 -7.80 -8.83
C TYR A 21 -15.95 -7.16 -10.07
N ASN A 22 -15.26 -7.21 -11.21
CA ASN A 22 -15.78 -6.69 -12.48
C ASN A 22 -17.07 -7.42 -12.90
N GLU A 23 -17.14 -8.75 -12.72
CA GLU A 23 -18.33 -9.55 -13.00
C GLU A 23 -19.51 -9.20 -12.07
N GLN A 24 -19.29 -9.08 -10.76
CA GLN A 24 -20.35 -8.72 -9.82
C GLN A 24 -20.87 -7.30 -10.05
N SER A 25 -19.99 -6.33 -10.34
CA SER A 25 -20.40 -4.98 -10.72
C SER A 25 -21.23 -4.98 -12.00
N GLY A 26 -20.85 -5.79 -13.00
CA GLY A 26 -21.64 -5.97 -14.22
C GLY A 26 -23.01 -6.62 -13.98
N ARG A 27 -23.12 -7.56 -13.04
CA ARG A 27 -24.38 -8.23 -12.67
C ARG A 27 -25.35 -7.32 -11.90
N THR A 28 -24.84 -6.50 -11.00
CA THR A 28 -25.66 -5.65 -10.12
C THR A 28 -25.92 -4.27 -10.69
N GLY A 29 -25.18 -3.84 -11.73
CA GLY A 29 -25.26 -2.48 -12.27
C GLY A 29 -24.72 -1.41 -11.31
N GLY A 30 -24.03 -1.83 -10.24
CA GLY A 30 -23.45 -0.91 -9.25
C GLY A 30 -22.25 -0.15 -9.82
N PRO A 31 -22.06 1.13 -9.45
CA PRO A 31 -20.92 1.91 -9.91
C PRO A 31 -19.61 1.30 -9.39
N LEU A 32 -18.57 1.32 -10.23
CA LEU A 32 -17.23 0.95 -9.81
C LEU A 32 -16.69 1.97 -8.81
N VAL A 33 -16.13 1.48 -7.70
CA VAL A 33 -15.53 2.33 -6.68
C VAL A 33 -14.23 2.95 -7.23
N PRO A 34 -14.10 4.29 -7.27
CA PRO A 34 -12.96 4.96 -7.89
C PRO A 34 -11.60 4.53 -7.33
N SER A 35 -11.49 4.35 -6.01
CA SER A 35 -10.25 3.92 -5.36
C SER A 35 -9.76 2.52 -5.80
N LEU A 36 -10.65 1.59 -6.17
CA LEU A 36 -10.26 0.27 -6.66
C LEU A 36 -9.56 0.36 -8.02
N LYS A 37 -10.02 1.28 -8.88
CA LYS A 37 -9.34 1.62 -10.14
C LYS A 37 -8.04 2.36 -9.86
N GLY A 38 -8.06 3.31 -8.93
CA GLY A 38 -6.90 4.12 -8.54
C GLY A 38 -5.71 3.28 -8.06
N ILE A 39 -5.98 2.20 -7.32
CA ILE A 39 -4.95 1.31 -6.76
C ILE A 39 -4.59 0.12 -7.67
N CYS A 40 -5.06 0.11 -8.92
CA CYS A 40 -4.85 -0.95 -9.91
C CYS A 40 -5.38 -2.34 -9.50
N LEU A 41 -6.38 -2.41 -8.61
CA LEU A 41 -6.93 -3.71 -8.18
C LEU A 41 -7.80 -4.36 -9.27
N LEU A 42 -8.36 -3.56 -10.17
CA LEU A 42 -9.21 -4.02 -11.26
C LEU A 42 -8.40 -4.45 -12.49
N ASP A 43 -7.08 -4.29 -12.48
CA ASP A 43 -6.24 -4.61 -13.62
C ASP A 43 -6.22 -6.13 -13.85
N PRO A 44 -6.24 -6.58 -15.12
CA PRO A 44 -6.21 -7.99 -15.44
C PRO A 44 -4.85 -8.59 -15.07
N LEU A 45 -4.87 -9.65 -14.26
CA LEU A 45 -3.69 -10.44 -13.95
C LEU A 45 -3.62 -11.74 -14.74
N GLU A 46 -2.42 -12.31 -14.79
CA GLU A 46 -2.20 -13.62 -15.40
C GLU A 46 -2.99 -14.69 -14.64
N LYS A 47 -3.85 -15.41 -15.37
CA LYS A 47 -4.75 -16.44 -14.82
C LYS A 47 -4.19 -17.86 -14.98
N SER A 48 -2.99 -18.01 -15.52
CA SER A 48 -2.41 -19.31 -15.81
C SER A 48 -1.78 -19.92 -14.56
N LEU A 49 -1.84 -21.25 -14.43
CA LEU A 49 -1.15 -21.96 -13.35
C LEU A 49 0.36 -21.69 -13.38
N ARG A 50 0.95 -21.60 -14.58
CA ARG A 50 2.38 -21.29 -14.75
C ARG A 50 2.70 -19.91 -14.21
N GLY A 51 1.90 -18.90 -14.55
CA GLY A 51 2.01 -17.55 -14.01
C GLY A 51 1.94 -17.50 -12.50
N PHE A 52 1.01 -18.25 -11.92
CA PHE A 52 0.91 -18.35 -10.46
C PHE A 52 2.18 -18.93 -9.83
N VAL A 53 2.76 -19.98 -10.41
CA VAL A 53 4.03 -20.55 -9.95
C VAL A 53 5.17 -19.55 -10.13
N ASP A 54 5.26 -18.88 -11.27
CA ASP A 54 6.29 -17.88 -11.56
C ASP A 54 6.21 -16.69 -10.59
N LEU A 55 5.00 -16.26 -10.21
CA LEU A 55 4.79 -15.24 -9.17
C LEU A 55 5.32 -15.68 -7.81
N ASN A 56 5.14 -16.95 -7.43
CA ASN A 56 5.67 -17.48 -6.19
C ASN A 56 7.21 -17.56 -6.21
N ILE A 57 7.80 -17.94 -7.34
CA ILE A 57 9.27 -17.92 -7.52
C ILE A 57 9.80 -16.50 -7.33
N ARG A 58 9.20 -15.50 -8.01
CA ARG A 58 9.58 -14.09 -7.87
C ARG A 58 9.45 -13.60 -6.43
N ARG A 59 8.39 -13.99 -5.71
CA ARG A 59 8.22 -13.67 -4.29
C ARG A 59 9.34 -14.25 -3.43
N ALA A 60 9.69 -15.50 -3.65
CA ALA A 60 10.79 -16.14 -2.93
C ALA A 60 12.13 -15.47 -3.21
N GLU A 61 12.38 -15.06 -4.46
CA GLU A 61 13.59 -14.32 -4.84
C GLU A 61 13.66 -12.94 -4.19
N ALA A 62 12.55 -12.19 -4.22
CA ALA A 62 12.46 -10.85 -3.63
C ALA A 62 12.59 -10.85 -2.10
N THR A 63 12.29 -11.97 -1.43
CA THR A 63 12.44 -12.10 0.03
C THR A 63 13.91 -12.22 0.44
N LYS A 64 14.79 -12.76 -0.42
CA LYS A 64 16.20 -13.02 -0.08
C LYS A 64 16.99 -11.75 0.28
N PRO A 65 16.91 -10.64 -0.49
CA PRO A 65 17.58 -9.38 -0.12
C PRO A 65 17.13 -8.81 1.23
N TYR A 66 15.83 -8.89 1.56
CA TYR A 66 15.32 -8.40 2.84
C TYR A 66 15.80 -9.26 4.00
N LEU A 67 15.77 -10.59 3.86
CA LEU A 67 16.34 -11.47 4.88
C LEU A 67 17.84 -11.19 5.11
N LYS A 68 18.59 -10.96 4.03
CA LYS A 68 20.00 -10.58 4.11
C LYS A 68 20.18 -9.24 4.82
N LEU A 69 19.33 -8.25 4.54
CA LEU A 69 19.34 -6.94 5.20
C LEU A 69 19.22 -7.08 6.73
N PHE A 70 18.24 -7.85 7.20
CA PHE A 70 18.03 -8.07 8.64
C PHE A 70 19.20 -8.80 9.28
N ARG A 71 19.66 -9.90 8.67
CA ARG A 71 20.76 -10.71 9.20
C ARG A 71 22.08 -9.96 9.25
N ASP A 72 22.45 -9.29 8.15
CA ASP A 72 23.77 -8.68 8.03
C ASP A 72 23.90 -7.41 8.87
N ASN A 73 22.80 -6.75 9.21
CA ASN A 73 22.77 -5.55 10.06
C ASN A 73 22.28 -5.84 11.49
N ASN A 74 22.04 -7.11 11.84
CA ASN A 74 21.51 -7.54 13.14
C ASN A 74 20.28 -6.72 13.57
N LEU A 75 19.29 -6.61 12.67
CA LEU A 75 18.05 -5.87 12.91
C LEU A 75 16.99 -6.78 13.50
N ASP A 76 16.32 -6.33 14.55
CA ASP A 76 15.14 -7.00 15.12
C ASP A 76 13.83 -6.50 14.46
N ALA A 77 13.80 -5.23 14.05
CA ALA A 77 12.64 -4.59 13.44
C ALA A 77 13.04 -3.41 12.53
N ILE A 78 12.11 -3.01 11.65
CA ILE A 78 12.20 -1.78 10.86
C ILE A 78 11.16 -0.81 11.39
N LEU A 79 11.59 0.40 11.73
CA LEU A 79 10.70 1.51 12.04
C LEU A 79 10.57 2.41 10.81
N MET A 80 9.33 2.69 10.40
CA MET A 80 9.04 3.54 9.26
C MET A 80 7.70 4.26 9.44
N PRO A 81 7.47 5.37 8.72
CA PRO A 81 6.13 5.97 8.64
C PRO A 81 5.11 4.99 8.08
N GLY A 82 3.88 4.98 8.60
CA GLY A 82 2.79 4.17 8.05
C GLY A 82 2.25 4.70 6.72
N ALA A 83 2.41 6.00 6.49
CA ALA A 83 2.05 6.73 5.28
C ALA A 83 2.96 7.97 5.16
N PRO A 84 3.25 8.46 3.94
CA PRO A 84 4.00 9.70 3.75
C PRO A 84 3.14 10.96 4.00
N HIS A 85 1.88 10.80 4.41
CA HIS A 85 0.93 11.89 4.58
C HIS A 85 -0.15 11.54 5.61
N THR A 86 -0.88 12.56 6.09
CA THR A 86 -2.08 12.38 6.91
C THR A 86 -3.24 11.79 6.10
N ALA A 87 -4.38 11.53 6.75
CA ALA A 87 -5.57 11.08 6.05
C ALA A 87 -5.94 12.07 4.92
N VAL A 88 -6.01 11.55 3.70
CA VAL A 88 -6.37 12.33 2.50
C VAL A 88 -7.87 12.30 2.28
N PRO A 89 -8.43 13.23 1.46
CA PRO A 89 -9.83 13.18 1.09
C PRO A 89 -10.24 11.84 0.49
N HIS A 90 -11.53 11.51 0.63
CA HIS A 90 -12.08 10.23 0.17
C HIS A 90 -11.74 9.96 -1.30
N ASP A 91 -11.38 8.70 -1.61
CA ASP A 91 -11.03 8.20 -2.95
C ASP A 91 -9.81 8.88 -3.64
N THR A 92 -9.00 9.65 -2.91
CA THR A 92 -7.78 10.27 -3.48
C THR A 92 -6.49 9.46 -3.25
N TRP A 93 -6.53 8.46 -2.36
CA TRP A 93 -5.42 7.55 -2.10
C TRP A 93 -5.28 6.55 -3.27
N THR A 94 -4.15 6.60 -4.00
CA THR A 94 -3.99 5.88 -5.28
C THR A 94 -2.82 4.90 -5.32
N THR A 95 -2.10 4.64 -4.21
CA THR A 95 -0.97 3.70 -4.22
C THR A 95 -0.98 2.74 -3.03
N ALA A 96 -0.73 1.45 -3.24
CA ALA A 96 -0.52 0.50 -2.14
C ALA A 96 0.98 0.31 -1.81
N SER A 97 1.86 1.17 -2.29
CA SER A 97 3.29 0.84 -2.34
C SER A 97 3.94 0.80 -0.95
N PHE A 98 3.54 1.72 -0.06
CA PHE A 98 4.14 1.89 1.27
C PHE A 98 3.91 0.68 2.20
N ASN A 99 2.71 0.10 2.15
CA ASN A 99 2.30 -1.01 3.00
C ASN A 99 2.25 -2.37 2.26
N GLY A 100 2.03 -2.35 0.95
CA GLY A 100 1.90 -3.57 0.13
C GLY A 100 3.19 -4.36 -0.03
N LEU A 101 4.36 -3.75 0.21
CA LEU A 101 5.65 -4.44 0.26
C LEU A 101 5.69 -5.45 1.43
N TRP A 102 5.23 -5.06 2.62
CA TRP A 102 5.30 -5.90 3.81
C TRP A 102 4.36 -7.10 3.73
N ASN A 103 3.19 -6.91 3.12
CA ASN A 103 2.30 -8.01 2.77
C ASN A 103 2.91 -8.95 1.72
N TYR A 104 3.68 -8.41 0.77
CA TYR A 104 4.34 -9.21 -0.26
C TYR A 104 5.48 -10.07 0.31
N LEU A 105 6.22 -9.54 1.29
CA LEU A 105 7.29 -10.24 2.00
C LEU A 105 6.79 -11.18 3.11
N ASP A 106 5.50 -11.12 3.44
CA ASP A 106 4.88 -11.88 4.54
C ASP A 106 5.49 -11.53 5.91
N TYR A 107 5.83 -10.25 6.11
CA TYR A 107 6.40 -9.74 7.36
C TYR A 107 5.30 -9.14 8.25
N PRO A 108 5.24 -9.49 9.54
CA PRO A 108 4.25 -8.91 10.44
C PRO A 108 4.51 -7.41 10.62
N THR A 109 3.45 -6.62 10.65
CA THR A 109 3.52 -5.16 10.83
C THR A 109 2.53 -4.70 11.88
N ILE A 110 2.88 -3.62 12.57
CA ILE A 110 2.02 -2.93 13.55
C ILE A 110 2.12 -1.43 13.33
N VAL A 111 0.99 -0.73 13.47
CA VAL A 111 0.93 0.73 13.46
C VAL A 111 0.81 1.22 14.89
N ILE A 112 1.76 2.06 15.32
CA ILE A 112 1.75 2.71 16.63
C ILE A 112 1.38 4.18 16.41
N PRO A 113 0.22 4.65 16.91
CA PRO A 113 -0.12 6.06 16.85
C PRO A 113 0.88 6.90 17.64
N VAL A 114 1.44 7.96 17.03
CA VAL A 114 2.44 8.83 17.67
C VAL A 114 1.80 10.12 18.15
N ASP A 115 1.31 10.95 17.24
CA ASP A 115 0.62 12.21 17.56
C ASP A 115 -0.35 12.59 16.42
N LYS A 116 -1.01 13.74 16.54
CA LYS A 116 -1.80 14.42 15.52
C LYS A 116 -1.04 15.62 14.97
N VAL A 117 -1.22 15.87 13.68
CA VAL A 117 -0.70 17.08 13.03
C VAL A 117 -1.32 18.33 13.65
N ARG A 118 -0.48 19.34 13.89
CA ARG A 118 -0.80 20.64 14.47
C ARG A 118 -0.46 21.76 13.49
N GLU A 119 -1.00 22.95 13.70
CA GLU A 119 -0.80 24.10 12.80
C GLU A 119 0.67 24.51 12.68
N GLU A 120 1.46 24.26 13.71
CA GLU A 120 2.90 24.53 13.75
C GLU A 120 3.77 23.49 13.01
N ASP A 121 3.20 22.37 12.55
CA ASP A 121 3.96 21.32 11.87
C ASP A 121 4.35 21.74 10.44
N ALA A 122 5.57 21.37 10.05
CA ALA A 122 6.11 21.71 8.74
C ALA A 122 5.52 20.81 7.64
N ILE A 123 5.34 21.40 6.45
CA ILE A 123 5.00 20.64 5.25
C ILE A 123 6.28 20.07 4.67
N ASP A 124 6.29 18.76 4.40
CA ASP A 124 7.39 18.12 3.69
C ASP A 124 7.46 18.63 2.24
N ASP A 125 8.65 19.01 1.80
CA ASP A 125 8.89 19.43 0.42
C ASP A 125 8.78 18.22 -0.53
N VAL A 126 8.07 18.38 -1.65
CA VAL A 126 7.90 17.33 -2.68
C VAL A 126 9.23 16.86 -3.27
N SER A 127 10.28 17.69 -3.25
CA SER A 127 11.65 17.30 -3.60
C SER A 127 12.24 16.20 -2.69
N SER A 128 11.61 15.93 -1.55
CA SER A 128 11.94 14.81 -0.68
C SER A 128 11.53 13.45 -1.27
N ALA A 129 10.68 13.43 -2.30
CA ALA A 129 10.31 12.22 -3.02
C ALA A 129 11.52 11.71 -3.82
N LYS A 130 11.89 10.45 -3.58
CA LYS A 130 13.12 9.84 -4.10
C LYS A 130 12.86 8.70 -5.09
N PHE A 131 11.62 8.22 -5.18
CA PHE A 131 11.28 6.97 -5.85
C PHE A 131 10.43 7.14 -7.12
N GLY A 132 10.60 8.27 -7.82
CA GLY A 132 9.99 8.53 -9.12
C GLY A 132 8.63 9.22 -9.06
N GLU A 133 7.90 9.20 -10.18
CA GLU A 133 6.68 10.00 -10.36
C GLU A 133 5.53 9.59 -9.41
N VAL A 134 5.37 8.29 -9.17
CA VAL A 134 4.34 7.78 -8.26
C VAL A 134 4.61 8.24 -6.83
N ASP A 135 5.88 8.24 -6.41
CA ASP A 135 6.31 8.71 -5.10
C ASP A 135 6.04 10.21 -4.96
N ALA A 136 6.48 11.02 -5.93
CA ALA A 136 6.23 12.46 -5.96
C ALA A 136 4.74 12.80 -5.90
N LYS A 137 3.90 12.05 -6.62
CA LYS A 137 2.44 12.20 -6.57
C LYS A 137 1.88 11.91 -5.17
N CYS A 138 2.39 10.88 -4.49
CA CYS A 138 1.92 10.55 -3.14
C CYS A 138 2.35 11.60 -2.11
N TYR A 139 3.57 12.11 -2.21
CA TYR A 139 4.03 13.25 -1.41
C TYR A 139 3.15 14.50 -1.63
N SER A 140 2.77 14.77 -2.89
CA SER A 140 1.92 15.92 -3.21
C SER A 140 0.49 15.86 -2.65
N LEU A 141 0.05 14.70 -2.14
CA LEU A 141 -1.27 14.58 -1.51
C LEU A 141 -1.33 15.25 -0.15
N TYR A 142 -0.20 15.51 0.50
CA TYR A 142 -0.17 16.23 1.77
C TYR A 142 -0.14 17.74 1.52
N THR A 143 -1.20 18.43 1.90
CA THR A 143 -1.33 19.89 1.73
C THR A 143 -1.02 20.67 3.01
N GLY A 144 -0.56 19.99 4.07
CA GLY A 144 -0.17 20.58 5.35
C GLY A 144 -1.22 20.53 6.47
N PRO A 145 -0.95 21.20 7.59
CA PRO A 145 -1.89 21.29 8.71
C PRO A 145 -3.19 21.98 8.31
N GLY A 146 -4.34 21.38 8.65
CA GLY A 146 -5.67 21.93 8.35
C GLY A 146 -6.31 21.43 7.05
N ALA A 147 -5.69 20.45 6.38
CA ALA A 147 -6.26 19.69 5.27
C ALA A 147 -7.43 18.77 5.68
#